data_AF-A0A418UVH7-F1
#
_entry.id   AF-A0A418UVH7-F1
#
_cell.length_a   1.000
_cell.length_b   1.000
_cell.length_c   1.000
_cell.angle_alpha   90.00
_cell.angle_beta   90.00
_cell.angle_gamma   90.00
#
_symmetry.space_group_name_H-M   'P 1'
#
loop_
_entity.id
_entity.type
_entity.pdbx_description
1 polymer ?
#
loop_
_entity_poly.entity_id
_entity_poly.type
_entity_poly.pdbx_seq_one_letter_code
_entity_poly.pdbx_strand_id
1 'polypeptide(L)'
;MRARIRTALAVGAVSTALALAGCAGNSSDEETTAADEETTAAQTEESTGTEETAEGSEDSAASADSTEDAESPEAVIPEGYQEVEAPTAGISLAVPEGWEDAKAYSDEQLQAIAEAQGSDLDTYQQMLAELDLAYRAAEPDENGFVENVNVESGVYSNTETPTEEEVTSFLAQQGAELAQYGTVETPNGEAATGAYSIPDNPAQGEVLIAPTSDGGYAVITVTTSSAERTEELVQDIAGSIG
;
A
#
# COMPACT_ATOMS: atom_id res chain seq x y z
N MET A 1 36.89 16.82 -34.24
CA MET A 1 35.61 16.11 -34.48
C MET A 1 34.96 15.90 -33.12
N ARG A 2 33.82 16.53 -32.85
CA ARG A 2 33.03 16.28 -31.63
C ARG A 2 32.18 15.03 -31.89
N ALA A 3 32.45 13.94 -31.19
CA ALA A 3 31.60 12.76 -31.21
C ALA A 3 30.28 13.11 -30.51
N ARG A 4 29.19 13.12 -31.28
CA ARG A 4 27.84 13.20 -30.73
C ARG A 4 27.51 11.82 -30.18
N ILE A 5 27.58 11.66 -28.87
CA ILE A 5 27.00 10.51 -28.17
C ILE A 5 25.49 10.64 -28.38
N ARG A 6 24.93 9.72 -29.18
CA ARG A 6 23.49 9.55 -29.31
C ARG A 6 23.10 8.65 -28.14
N THR A 7 22.68 9.25 -27.04
CA THR A 7 21.94 8.53 -26.00
C THR A 7 20.66 8.03 -26.63
N ALA A 8 20.56 6.73 -26.84
CA ALA A 8 19.33 6.09 -27.27
C ALA A 8 18.49 5.87 -26.01
N LEU A 9 17.36 6.59 -25.90
CA LEU A 9 16.31 6.22 -24.96
C LEU A 9 15.80 4.84 -25.38
N ALA A 10 16.08 3.81 -24.60
CA ALA A 10 15.42 2.52 -24.72
C ALA A 10 14.08 2.62 -23.97
N VAL A 11 12.99 2.78 -24.71
CA VAL A 11 11.63 2.66 -24.16
C VAL A 11 11.35 1.16 -23.99
N GLY A 12 11.59 0.64 -22.79
CA GLY A 12 11.15 -0.68 -22.36
C GLY A 12 9.71 -0.58 -21.84
N ALA A 13 8.87 -1.55 -22.19
CA ALA A 13 7.49 -1.61 -21.71
C ALA A 13 7.50 -1.91 -20.21
N VAL A 14 7.05 -0.95 -19.40
CA VAL A 14 6.89 -1.08 -17.95
C VAL A 14 5.43 -1.38 -17.69
N SER A 15 5.12 -2.57 -17.18
CA SER A 15 3.79 -2.91 -16.66
C SER A 15 3.77 -2.68 -15.16
N THR A 16 3.30 -1.52 -14.71
CA THR A 16 3.06 -1.24 -13.30
C THR A 16 1.68 -1.75 -12.91
N ALA A 17 1.67 -2.63 -11.93
CA ALA A 17 0.53 -2.92 -11.10
C ALA A 17 0.36 -1.79 -10.08
N LEU A 18 -0.08 -0.60 -10.51
CA LEU A 18 -0.55 0.46 -9.61
C LEU A 18 -2.04 0.67 -9.86
N ALA A 19 -2.87 0.07 -9.03
CA ALA A 19 -4.29 0.36 -9.02
C ALA A 19 -4.58 1.39 -7.93
N LEU A 20 -4.44 2.66 -8.34
CA LEU A 20 -5.32 3.80 -8.07
C LEU A 20 -6.37 3.60 -6.97
N ALA A 21 -6.28 4.40 -5.90
CA ALA A 21 -7.32 4.52 -4.91
C ALA A 21 -8.42 5.50 -5.37
N GLY A 22 -9.63 4.99 -5.57
CA GLY A 22 -10.85 5.69 -5.14
C GLY A 22 -11.60 6.57 -6.14
N CYS A 23 -12.80 6.10 -6.53
CA CYS A 23 -14.01 6.94 -6.48
C CYS A 23 -15.28 6.08 -6.38
N ALA A 24 -15.87 6.01 -5.20
CA ALA A 24 -17.28 5.68 -5.02
C ALA A 24 -17.97 6.82 -4.27
N GLY A 25 -18.01 7.99 -4.91
CA GLY A 25 -18.89 9.08 -4.54
C GLY A 25 -19.95 9.27 -5.62
N ASN A 26 -21.15 8.72 -5.44
CA ASN A 26 -22.33 9.22 -6.14
C ASN A 26 -23.58 9.13 -5.26
N SER A 27 -23.76 10.13 -4.40
CA SER A 27 -25.10 10.61 -4.06
C SER A 27 -25.63 11.44 -5.22
N SER A 28 -26.77 11.03 -5.78
CA SER A 28 -27.78 11.95 -6.30
C SER A 28 -29.12 11.20 -6.38
N ASP A 29 -30.04 11.61 -5.52
CA ASP A 29 -31.48 11.42 -5.61
C ASP A 29 -32.03 11.80 -7.00
N GLU A 30 -33.05 11.08 -7.49
CA GLU A 30 -34.31 11.68 -7.99
C GLU A 30 -35.43 10.62 -8.08
N GLU A 31 -36.64 11.10 -7.82
CA GLU A 31 -37.89 10.43 -7.52
C GLU A 31 -38.68 9.82 -8.69
N THR A 32 -39.75 9.10 -8.30
CA THR A 32 -41.05 8.84 -8.96
C THR A 32 -41.05 7.87 -10.16
N THR A 33 -41.77 6.74 -10.10
CA THR A 33 -43.25 6.68 -10.20
C THR A 33 -43.92 5.50 -9.50
N ALA A 34 -45.16 5.76 -9.09
CA ALA A 34 -46.11 4.87 -8.44
C ALA A 34 -46.52 3.61 -9.22
N ALA A 35 -46.82 2.55 -8.47
CA ALA A 35 -47.88 1.60 -8.79
C ALA A 35 -48.49 1.08 -7.48
N ASP A 36 -49.81 1.01 -7.49
CA ASP A 36 -50.73 0.94 -6.36
C ASP A 36 -51.21 -0.50 -6.08
N GLU A 37 -51.89 -0.63 -4.94
CA GLU A 37 -52.92 -1.64 -4.59
C GLU A 37 -52.52 -3.00 -3.97
N GLU A 38 -52.79 -3.05 -2.66
CA GLU A 38 -53.81 -3.89 -1.98
C GLU A 38 -53.43 -5.12 -1.12
N THR A 39 -54.17 -5.15 -0.01
CA THR A 39 -54.64 -6.28 0.81
C THR A 39 -53.91 -6.61 2.13
N THR A 40 -54.47 -5.98 3.19
CA THR A 40 -55.15 -6.61 4.35
C THR A 40 -54.36 -7.35 5.45
N ALA A 41 -54.42 -6.73 6.64
CA ALA A 41 -54.64 -7.24 8.02
C ALA A 41 -53.86 -8.49 8.54
N ALA A 42 -53.50 -8.63 9.82
CA ALA A 42 -54.13 -8.17 11.05
C ALA A 42 -53.16 -8.24 12.26
N GLN A 43 -53.52 -7.45 13.26
CA GLN A 43 -53.19 -7.45 14.70
C GLN A 43 -52.54 -8.70 15.32
N THR A 44 -51.63 -8.48 16.28
CA THR A 44 -51.89 -8.75 17.72
C THR A 44 -50.84 -8.09 18.62
N GLU A 45 -51.30 -7.47 19.70
CA GLU A 45 -50.50 -6.87 20.78
C GLU A 45 -50.23 -7.85 21.94
N GLU A 46 -49.42 -7.36 22.88
CA GLU A 46 -49.27 -7.76 24.30
C GLU A 46 -48.34 -8.97 24.57
N SER A 47 -47.50 -9.02 25.62
CA SER A 47 -47.45 -8.29 26.89
C SER A 47 -46.03 -8.35 27.53
N THR A 48 -45.75 -7.40 28.45
CA THR A 48 -45.03 -7.52 29.76
C THR A 48 -43.69 -8.28 29.83
N GLY A 49 -42.59 -7.78 30.40
CA GLY A 49 -42.40 -6.93 31.59
C GLY A 49 -41.33 -7.59 32.49
N THR A 50 -40.64 -6.79 33.33
CA THR A 50 -39.79 -7.14 34.50
C THR A 50 -38.29 -6.79 34.37
N GLU A 51 -37.91 -5.72 35.10
CA GLU A 51 -36.56 -5.38 35.59
C GLU A 51 -36.10 -6.35 36.71
N GLU A 52 -34.79 -6.52 36.92
CA GLU A 52 -34.04 -6.62 38.22
C GLU A 52 -32.52 -6.66 37.90
N THR A 53 -31.72 -5.61 38.17
CA THR A 53 -30.85 -5.31 39.34
C THR A 53 -29.72 -6.30 39.71
N ALA A 54 -28.48 -5.86 39.42
CA ALA A 54 -27.26 -5.70 40.26
C ALA A 54 -26.62 -6.86 41.10
N GLU A 55 -25.32 -6.65 41.36
CA GLU A 55 -24.33 -7.37 42.23
C GLU A 55 -23.45 -8.39 41.47
N GLY A 56 -22.11 -8.40 41.49
CA GLY A 56 -21.08 -7.74 42.31
C GLY A 56 -20.16 -8.81 42.96
N SER A 57 -18.82 -8.59 42.89
CA SER A 57 -17.70 -9.29 43.58
C SER A 57 -16.94 -10.37 42.76
N GLU A 58 -15.71 -10.13 42.29
CA GLU A 58 -14.39 -10.06 42.97
C GLU A 58 -13.73 -11.46 43.15
N ASP A 59 -12.57 -11.69 42.50
CA ASP A 59 -11.27 -12.03 43.12
C ASP A 59 -10.30 -12.78 42.17
N SER A 60 -8.99 -12.54 42.41
CA SER A 60 -7.79 -13.28 41.97
C SER A 60 -7.30 -13.03 40.52
N ALA A 61 -6.32 -12.13 40.28
CA ALA A 61 -4.90 -12.12 40.66
C ALA A 61 -3.97 -12.84 39.67
N ALA A 62 -2.92 -12.09 39.30
CA ALA A 62 -1.61 -12.48 38.79
C ALA A 62 -1.40 -12.61 37.27
N SER A 63 -0.69 -11.58 36.79
CA SER A 63 0.51 -11.68 35.93
C SER A 63 0.33 -11.97 34.44
N ALA A 64 0.44 -10.91 33.65
CA ALA A 64 1.54 -10.79 32.70
C ALA A 64 1.90 -9.30 32.60
N ASP A 65 2.77 -8.85 33.53
CA ASP A 65 3.66 -7.73 33.22
C ASP A 65 4.67 -8.30 32.23
N SER A 66 4.37 -8.17 30.95
CA SER A 66 5.32 -8.39 29.87
C SER A 66 5.82 -7.03 29.45
N THR A 67 6.61 -6.40 30.31
CA THR A 67 7.63 -5.46 29.84
C THR A 67 8.87 -6.28 29.47
N GLU A 68 8.73 -7.13 28.45
CA GLU A 68 9.89 -7.44 27.63
C GLU A 68 10.07 -6.20 26.76
N ASP A 69 11.01 -5.36 27.18
CA ASP A 69 11.63 -4.33 26.35
C ASP A 69 12.32 -5.10 25.20
N ALA A 70 11.52 -5.52 24.21
CA ALA A 70 12.03 -5.92 22.92
C ALA A 70 12.60 -4.64 22.33
N GLU A 71 13.92 -4.48 22.45
CA GLU A 71 14.62 -3.39 21.79
C GLU A 71 14.30 -3.50 20.29
N SER A 72 13.45 -2.59 19.81
CA SER A 72 13.11 -2.49 18.40
C SER A 72 14.40 -2.33 17.60
N PRO A 73 14.59 -3.06 16.48
CA PRO A 73 15.83 -2.97 15.72
C PRO A 73 16.10 -1.52 15.33
N GLU A 74 17.34 -1.03 15.44
CA GLU A 74 17.65 0.31 14.92
C GLU A 74 17.53 0.33 13.39
N ALA A 75 17.07 1.44 12.81
CA ALA A 75 17.01 1.61 11.37
C ALA A 75 18.42 1.57 10.75
N VAL A 76 18.60 0.75 9.72
CA VAL A 76 19.87 0.58 9.01
C VAL A 76 19.66 0.76 7.52
N ILE A 77 20.41 1.69 6.91
CA ILE A 77 20.51 1.81 5.45
C ILE A 77 21.45 0.71 4.93
N PRO A 78 20.97 -0.22 4.08
CA PRO A 78 21.81 -1.29 3.54
C PRO A 78 22.91 -0.74 2.60
N GLU A 79 23.98 -1.52 2.41
CA GLU A 79 25.03 -1.11 1.47
C GLU A 79 24.49 -1.02 0.03
N GLY A 80 24.82 0.06 -0.67
CA GLY A 80 24.32 0.30 -2.03
C GLY A 80 22.90 0.88 -2.07
N TYR A 81 22.39 1.39 -0.95
CA TYR A 81 21.12 2.12 -0.87
C TYR A 81 21.33 3.58 -0.46
N GLN A 82 20.36 4.42 -0.81
CA GLN A 82 20.23 5.82 -0.41
C GLN A 82 18.95 5.99 0.41
N GLU A 83 19.00 6.83 1.43
CA GLU A 83 17.81 7.21 2.22
C GLU A 83 16.96 8.23 1.46
N VAL A 84 15.64 8.05 1.50
CA VAL A 84 14.64 8.96 0.93
C VAL A 84 13.50 9.18 1.94
N GLU A 85 12.87 10.35 1.88
CA GLU A 85 11.84 10.76 2.84
C GLU A 85 10.45 10.77 2.22
N ALA A 86 9.48 10.16 2.91
CA ALA A 86 8.05 10.26 2.64
C ALA A 86 7.41 11.15 3.74
N PRO A 87 7.44 12.48 3.58
CA PRO A 87 7.08 13.41 4.65
C PRO A 87 5.59 13.40 5.02
N THR A 88 4.72 13.01 4.10
CA THR A 88 3.28 12.91 4.32
C THR A 88 2.91 11.60 5.02
N ALA A 89 3.58 10.51 4.65
CA ALA A 89 3.46 9.21 5.32
C ALA A 89 4.20 9.18 6.67
N GLY A 90 5.12 10.12 6.91
CA GLY A 90 5.85 10.24 8.17
C GLY A 90 6.91 9.15 8.36
N ILE A 91 7.54 8.72 7.27
CA ILE A 91 8.63 7.74 7.29
C ILE A 91 9.81 8.17 6.43
N SER A 92 10.97 7.64 6.75
CA SER A 92 12.15 7.55 5.89
C SER A 92 12.39 6.08 5.54
N LEU A 93 12.95 5.81 4.36
CA LEU A 93 13.30 4.46 3.93
C LEU A 93 14.46 4.46 2.95
N ALA A 94 15.12 3.31 2.80
CA ALA A 94 16.20 3.09 1.86
C ALA A 94 15.67 2.63 0.50
N VAL A 95 16.12 3.26 -0.58
CA VAL A 95 15.95 2.75 -1.96
C VAL A 95 17.33 2.47 -2.57
N PRO A 96 17.48 1.57 -3.55
CA PRO A 96 18.79 1.32 -4.15
C PRO A 96 19.42 2.60 -4.71
N GLU A 97 20.75 2.72 -4.60
CA GLU A 97 21.49 3.84 -5.15
C GLU A 97 21.27 3.94 -6.67
N GLY A 98 21.14 5.17 -7.16
CA GLY A 98 20.92 5.43 -8.58
C GLY A 98 19.47 5.25 -9.06
N TRP A 99 18.55 4.84 -8.19
CA TRP A 99 17.13 4.99 -8.44
C TRP A 99 16.73 6.46 -8.43
N GLU A 100 15.71 6.80 -9.22
CA GLU A 100 15.27 8.16 -9.47
C GLU A 100 13.82 8.34 -9.01
N ASP A 101 13.51 9.54 -8.52
CA ASP A 101 12.14 9.96 -8.23
C ASP A 101 11.39 10.25 -9.53
N ALA A 102 10.40 9.41 -9.85
CA ALA A 102 9.54 9.58 -11.01
C ALA A 102 8.75 10.90 -10.94
N LYS A 103 8.46 11.44 -9.76
CA LYS A 103 7.75 12.72 -9.59
C LYS A 103 8.61 13.91 -10.04
N ALA A 104 9.92 13.73 -10.17
CA ALA A 104 10.85 14.76 -10.65
C ALA A 104 11.06 14.73 -12.18
N TYR A 105 10.43 13.79 -12.89
CA TYR A 105 10.56 13.66 -14.35
C TYR A 105 9.84 14.76 -15.13
N SER A 106 10.30 15.00 -16.36
CA SER A 106 9.59 15.89 -17.28
C SER A 106 8.31 15.26 -17.82
N ASP A 107 7.36 16.08 -18.27
CA ASP A 107 6.13 15.61 -18.93
C ASP A 107 6.42 14.65 -20.11
N GLU A 108 7.51 14.89 -20.86
CA GLU A 108 7.90 14.02 -21.98
C GLU A 108 8.32 12.62 -21.49
N GLN A 109 9.02 12.53 -20.35
CA GLN A 109 9.41 11.27 -19.74
C GLN A 109 8.18 10.56 -19.15
N LEU A 110 7.34 11.30 -18.43
CA LEU A 110 6.10 10.78 -17.85
C LEU A 110 5.13 10.27 -18.93
N GLN A 111 5.03 10.98 -20.06
CA GLN A 111 4.20 10.56 -21.18
C GLN A 111 4.70 9.24 -21.78
N ALA A 112 6.01 9.10 -21.99
CA ALA A 112 6.58 7.85 -22.50
C ALA A 112 6.30 6.66 -21.57
N ILE A 113 6.33 6.89 -20.26
CA ILE A 113 6.02 5.89 -19.24
C ILE A 113 4.51 5.55 -19.26
N ALA A 114 3.64 6.56 -19.30
CA ALA A 114 2.19 6.36 -19.39
C ALA A 114 1.79 5.55 -20.62
N GLU A 115 2.33 5.90 -21.80
CA GLU A 115 2.08 5.18 -23.04
C GLU A 115 2.57 3.73 -22.99
N ALA A 116 3.74 3.49 -22.38
CA ALA A 116 4.26 2.14 -22.16
C ALA A 116 3.35 1.28 -21.26
N GLN A 117 2.60 1.92 -20.36
CA GLN A 117 1.61 1.30 -19.48
C GLN A 117 0.20 1.23 -20.09
N GLY A 118 0.01 1.75 -21.31
CA GLY A 118 -1.32 1.84 -21.92
C GLY A 118 -2.23 2.89 -21.28
N SER A 119 -1.65 3.88 -20.59
CA SER A 119 -2.33 5.01 -19.97
C SER A 119 -2.00 6.33 -20.71
N ASP A 120 -2.60 7.44 -20.26
CA ASP A 120 -2.30 8.79 -20.72
C ASP A 120 -1.59 9.62 -19.64
N LEU A 121 -0.98 10.73 -20.05
CA LEU A 121 -0.17 11.58 -19.16
C LEU A 121 -0.98 12.12 -17.97
N ASP A 122 -2.20 12.63 -18.19
CA ASP A 122 -3.02 13.21 -17.13
C ASP A 122 -3.41 12.14 -16.10
N THR A 123 -3.79 10.94 -16.56
CA THR A 123 -4.07 9.81 -15.68
C THR A 123 -2.83 9.39 -14.88
N TYR A 124 -1.66 9.33 -15.52
CA TYR A 124 -0.41 8.97 -14.83
C TYR A 124 0.04 10.02 -13.82
N GLN A 125 -0.10 11.31 -14.14
CA GLN A 125 0.21 12.40 -13.22
C GLN A 125 -0.74 12.43 -12.01
N GLN A 126 -2.03 12.11 -12.21
CA GLN A 126 -2.97 11.96 -11.09
C GLN A 126 -2.55 10.83 -10.15
N MET A 127 -2.18 9.68 -10.69
CA MET A 127 -1.66 8.56 -9.90
C MET A 127 -0.41 8.97 -9.08
N LEU A 128 0.56 9.65 -9.72
CA LEU A 128 1.76 10.12 -9.02
C LEU A 128 1.46 11.16 -7.93
N ALA A 129 0.37 11.92 -8.05
CA ALA A 129 -0.04 12.90 -7.05
C ALA A 129 -0.63 12.25 -5.79
N GLU A 130 -1.09 11.00 -5.86
CA GLU A 130 -1.58 10.23 -4.70
C GLU A 130 -0.43 9.64 -3.87
N LEU A 131 0.74 9.50 -4.49
CA LEU A 131 1.94 8.96 -3.85
C LEU A 131 2.73 10.05 -3.15
N ASP A 132 3.29 9.73 -1.99
CA ASP A 132 4.28 10.57 -1.33
C ASP A 132 5.63 10.41 -2.03
N LEU A 133 6.01 9.15 -2.29
CA LEU A 133 7.21 8.74 -3.00
C LEU A 133 6.88 7.83 -4.19
N ALA A 134 7.62 8.01 -5.29
CA ALA A 134 7.57 7.11 -6.44
C ALA A 134 9.00 6.95 -7.01
N TYR A 135 9.78 6.06 -6.42
CA TYR A 135 11.16 5.80 -6.85
C TYR A 135 11.24 4.59 -7.78
N ARG A 136 12.11 4.65 -8.78
CA ARG A 136 12.28 3.59 -9.76
C ARG A 136 13.71 3.46 -10.25
N ALA A 137 14.07 2.28 -10.73
CA ALA A 137 15.35 2.05 -11.38
C ALA A 137 15.49 2.94 -12.63
N ALA A 138 16.69 3.50 -12.87
CA ALA A 138 16.96 4.33 -14.04
C ALA A 138 16.96 3.52 -15.35
N GLU A 139 17.31 2.24 -15.28
CA GLU A 139 17.37 1.31 -16.40
C GLU A 139 16.57 0.04 -16.08
N PRO A 140 15.99 -0.62 -17.09
CA PRO A 140 15.31 -1.89 -16.89
C PRO A 140 16.32 -3.01 -16.56
N ASP A 141 15.83 -4.02 -15.85
CA ASP A 141 16.56 -5.26 -15.59
C ASP A 141 16.73 -6.13 -16.86
N GLU A 142 17.32 -7.32 -16.69
CA GLU A 142 17.53 -8.27 -17.78
C GLU A 142 16.24 -8.79 -18.43
N ASN A 143 15.10 -8.69 -17.73
CA ASN A 143 13.77 -9.03 -18.21
C ASN A 143 13.06 -7.83 -18.87
N GLY A 144 13.70 -6.66 -18.92
CA GLY A 144 13.12 -5.44 -19.46
C GLY A 144 12.19 -4.71 -18.49
N PHE A 145 12.14 -5.12 -17.22
CA PHE A 145 11.28 -4.54 -16.20
C PHE A 145 11.98 -3.40 -15.47
N VAL A 146 11.27 -2.31 -15.19
CA VAL A 146 11.80 -1.23 -14.35
C VAL A 146 11.23 -1.37 -12.95
N GLU A 147 12.07 -1.84 -12.04
CA GLU A 147 11.76 -1.99 -10.62
C GLU A 147 11.35 -0.64 -10.02
N ASN A 148 10.40 -0.67 -9.08
CA ASN A 148 9.91 0.53 -8.42
C ASN A 148 9.45 0.27 -6.99
N VAL A 149 9.51 1.33 -6.20
CA VAL A 149 9.05 1.44 -4.82
C VAL A 149 8.20 2.70 -4.72
N ASN A 150 6.98 2.57 -4.23
CA ASN A 150 6.09 3.70 -4.03
C ASN A 150 5.61 3.74 -2.58
N VAL A 151 5.35 4.94 -2.08
CA VAL A 151 4.72 5.16 -0.76
C VAL A 151 3.46 5.97 -0.98
N GLU A 152 2.33 5.49 -0.46
CA GLU A 152 1.08 6.26 -0.47
C GLU A 152 1.20 7.51 0.40
N SER A 153 0.57 8.62 0.03
CA SER A 153 0.53 9.82 0.88
C SER A 153 -0.32 9.65 2.14
N GLY A 154 -1.10 8.58 2.24
CA GLY A 154 -2.00 8.31 3.36
C GLY A 154 -1.33 7.52 4.48
N VAL A 155 -1.74 7.80 5.72
CA VAL A 155 -1.43 6.99 6.90
C VAL A 155 -2.67 6.20 7.30
N TYR A 156 -2.56 4.88 7.29
CA TYR A 156 -3.60 3.96 7.70
C TYR A 156 -3.77 4.04 9.21
N SER A 157 -4.99 4.38 9.64
CA SER A 157 -5.33 4.53 11.05
C SER A 157 -5.60 3.17 11.69
N ASN A 158 -4.56 2.35 11.80
CA ASN A 158 -4.57 1.12 12.58
C ASN A 158 -3.70 1.26 13.84
N THR A 159 -4.08 0.56 14.89
CA THR A 159 -3.33 0.51 16.16
C THR A 159 -2.56 -0.80 16.34
N GLU A 160 -2.81 -1.78 15.48
CA GLU A 160 -2.22 -3.11 15.47
C GLU A 160 -1.78 -3.46 14.04
N THR A 161 -0.85 -4.41 13.91
CA THR A 161 -0.37 -4.89 12.62
C THR A 161 -1.55 -5.39 11.78
N PRO A 162 -1.74 -4.92 10.53
CA PRO A 162 -2.85 -5.36 9.69
C PRO A 162 -2.88 -6.88 9.50
N THR A 163 -4.05 -7.48 9.65
CA THR A 163 -4.27 -8.92 9.50
C THR A 163 -4.28 -9.35 8.02
N GLU A 164 -4.13 -10.66 7.78
CA GLU A 164 -4.26 -11.25 6.43
C GLU A 164 -5.58 -10.88 5.74
N GLU A 165 -6.70 -10.83 6.47
CA GLU A 165 -8.01 -10.46 5.92
C GLU A 165 -8.06 -8.99 5.49
N GLU A 166 -7.45 -8.10 6.28
CA GLU A 166 -7.35 -6.67 5.95
C GLU A 166 -6.43 -6.45 4.75
N VAL A 167 -5.27 -7.11 4.69
CA VAL A 167 -4.35 -7.04 3.54
C VAL A 167 -5.02 -7.61 2.29
N THR A 168 -5.73 -8.74 2.40
CA THR A 168 -6.49 -9.33 1.29
C THR A 168 -7.54 -8.35 0.77
N SER A 169 -8.31 -7.74 1.68
CA SER A 169 -9.36 -6.79 1.33
C SER A 169 -8.80 -5.51 0.72
N PHE A 170 -7.66 -5.04 1.22
CA PHE A 170 -6.91 -3.90 0.69
C PHE A 170 -6.45 -4.16 -0.75
N LEU A 171 -5.84 -5.32 -1.01
CA LEU A 171 -5.39 -5.70 -2.35
C LEU A 171 -6.56 -5.93 -3.31
N ALA A 172 -7.64 -6.55 -2.86
CA ALA A 172 -8.82 -6.80 -3.69
C ALA A 172 -9.51 -5.50 -4.15
N GLN A 173 -9.52 -4.45 -3.32
CA GLN A 173 -10.02 -3.12 -3.71
C GLN A 173 -9.20 -2.50 -4.84
N GLN A 174 -7.94 -2.90 -4.96
CA GLN A 174 -7.00 -2.50 -6.01
C GLN A 174 -6.99 -3.50 -7.18
N GLY A 175 -7.90 -4.48 -7.20
CA GLY A 175 -7.93 -5.50 -8.25
C GLY A 175 -6.71 -6.43 -8.25
N ALA A 176 -5.97 -6.49 -7.14
CA ALA A 176 -4.90 -7.44 -6.91
C ALA A 176 -5.40 -8.66 -6.13
N GLU A 177 -4.72 -9.79 -6.32
CA GLU A 177 -4.97 -11.03 -5.59
C GLU A 177 -3.79 -11.31 -4.65
N LEU A 178 -4.07 -11.49 -3.36
CA LEU A 178 -3.06 -11.90 -2.38
C LEU A 178 -2.61 -13.33 -2.70
N ALA A 179 -1.30 -13.51 -2.85
CA ALA A 179 -0.66 -14.80 -3.03
C ALA A 179 -0.10 -15.35 -1.70
N GLN A 180 0.48 -14.48 -0.88
CA GLN A 180 1.07 -14.84 0.40
C GLN A 180 1.05 -13.67 1.37
N TYR A 181 0.58 -13.91 2.59
CA TYR A 181 0.69 -12.98 3.71
C TYR A 181 1.89 -13.32 4.60
N GLY A 182 2.48 -12.31 5.21
CA GLY A 182 3.55 -12.44 6.18
C GLY A 182 3.64 -11.24 7.12
N THR A 183 4.61 -11.29 8.03
CA THR A 183 5.03 -10.13 8.82
C THR A 183 6.55 -10.00 8.79
N VAL A 184 7.03 -8.78 9.00
CA VAL A 184 8.45 -8.45 9.09
C VAL A 184 8.68 -7.42 10.18
N GLU A 185 9.76 -7.58 10.95
CA GLU A 185 10.15 -6.60 11.98
C GLU A 185 10.74 -5.36 11.30
N THR A 186 10.28 -4.18 11.71
CA THR A 186 10.86 -2.88 11.34
C THR A 186 11.31 -2.15 12.59
N PRO A 187 12.14 -1.10 12.46
CA PRO A 187 12.52 -0.26 13.59
C PRO A 187 11.37 0.42 14.33
N ASN A 188 10.24 0.61 13.66
CA ASN A 188 9.04 1.22 14.24
C ASN A 188 8.02 0.16 14.73
N GLY A 189 8.35 -1.13 14.66
CA GLY A 189 7.51 -2.26 15.08
C GLY A 189 7.24 -3.27 13.97
N GLU A 190 6.43 -4.29 14.27
CA GLU A 190 6.05 -5.31 13.29
C GLU A 190 5.20 -4.70 12.15
N ALA A 191 5.56 -5.01 10.92
CA ALA A 191 4.84 -4.63 9.70
C ALA A 191 4.17 -5.86 9.08
N ALA A 192 3.04 -5.64 8.41
CA ALA A 192 2.40 -6.67 7.59
C ALA A 192 3.00 -6.67 6.18
N THR A 193 3.17 -7.85 5.59
CA THR A 193 3.49 -7.99 4.17
C THR A 193 2.46 -8.80 3.42
N GLY A 194 2.30 -8.49 2.12
CA GLY A 194 1.41 -9.22 1.24
C GLY A 194 1.99 -9.29 -0.16
N ALA A 195 2.54 -10.45 -0.55
CA ALA A 195 2.91 -10.70 -1.93
C ALA A 195 1.64 -10.86 -2.77
N TYR A 196 1.56 -10.17 -3.90
CA TYR A 196 0.35 -10.10 -4.71
C TYR A 196 0.64 -10.17 -6.21
N SER A 197 -0.41 -10.50 -6.96
CA SER A 197 -0.42 -10.44 -8.41
C SER A 197 -1.60 -9.61 -8.90
N ILE A 198 -1.47 -9.02 -10.08
CA ILE A 198 -2.58 -8.38 -10.78
C ILE A 198 -2.91 -9.21 -12.03
N PRO A 199 -4.18 -9.56 -12.28
CA PRO A 199 -4.58 -10.29 -13.47
C PRO A 199 -4.03 -9.65 -14.75
N ASP A 200 -3.52 -10.48 -15.66
CA ASP A 200 -2.92 -10.06 -16.94
C ASP A 200 -1.68 -9.14 -16.81
N ASN A 201 -1.10 -9.00 -15.61
CA ASN A 201 0.16 -8.29 -15.37
C ASN A 201 1.25 -9.28 -14.94
N PRO A 202 2.38 -9.37 -15.66
CA PRO A 202 3.46 -10.30 -15.31
C PRO A 202 4.32 -9.84 -14.12
N ALA A 203 4.18 -8.60 -13.66
CA ALA A 203 4.96 -8.04 -12.56
C ALA A 203 4.68 -8.75 -11.23
N GLN A 204 5.70 -8.80 -10.37
CA GLN A 204 5.59 -9.38 -9.03
C GLN A 204 5.61 -8.25 -8.00
N GLY A 205 4.52 -8.13 -7.24
CA GLY A 205 4.33 -7.05 -6.27
C GLY A 205 4.32 -7.58 -4.84
N GLU A 206 4.76 -6.76 -3.90
CA GLU A 206 4.54 -6.97 -2.48
C GLU A 206 4.20 -5.64 -1.82
N VAL A 207 3.15 -5.64 -1.00
CA VAL A 207 2.80 -4.52 -0.14
C VAL A 207 3.49 -4.73 1.21
N LEU A 208 4.10 -3.67 1.73
CA LEU A 208 4.61 -3.56 3.09
C LEU A 208 3.81 -2.46 3.80
N ILE A 209 3.06 -2.85 4.83
CA ILE A 209 2.25 -1.94 5.63
C ILE A 209 2.96 -1.76 6.97
N ALA A 210 3.76 -0.70 7.07
CA ALA A 210 4.74 -0.50 8.14
C ALA A 210 4.32 0.58 9.13
N PRO A 211 4.53 0.37 10.45
CA PRO A 211 4.21 1.37 11.45
C PRO A 211 5.07 2.63 11.28
N THR A 212 4.47 3.79 11.50
CA THR A 212 5.17 5.09 11.49
C THR A 212 5.59 5.48 12.91
N SER A 213 6.61 6.32 13.05
CA SER A 213 7.07 6.79 14.37
C SER A 213 6.03 7.64 15.12
N ASP A 214 5.15 8.31 14.37
CA ASP A 214 4.08 9.17 14.89
C ASP A 214 2.74 8.42 15.10
N GLY A 215 2.70 7.13 14.74
CA GLY A 215 1.54 6.26 14.87
C GLY A 215 0.72 6.10 13.59
N GLY A 216 0.05 4.95 13.48
CA GLY A 216 -0.58 4.49 12.24
C GLY A 216 0.42 3.74 11.35
N TYR A 217 0.04 3.48 10.11
CA TYR A 217 0.83 2.68 9.18
C TYR A 217 0.98 3.37 7.82
N ALA A 218 2.19 3.40 7.28
CA ALA A 218 2.46 3.77 5.90
C ALA A 218 2.27 2.54 5.00
N VAL A 219 1.80 2.77 3.77
CA VAL A 219 1.70 1.72 2.75
C VAL A 219 2.77 1.92 1.70
N ILE A 220 3.62 0.91 1.58
CA ILE A 220 4.73 0.84 0.64
C ILE A 220 4.43 -0.30 -0.34
N THR A 221 4.60 -0.05 -1.64
CA THR A 221 4.51 -1.09 -2.66
C THR A 221 5.85 -1.26 -3.34
N VAL A 222 6.30 -2.50 -3.46
CA VAL A 222 7.54 -2.87 -4.16
C VAL A 222 7.15 -3.75 -5.33
N THR A 223 7.60 -3.39 -6.53
CA THR A 223 7.31 -4.18 -7.73
C THR A 223 8.59 -4.48 -8.50
N THR A 224 8.79 -5.74 -8.84
CA THR A 224 9.95 -6.23 -9.61
C THR A 224 9.53 -7.26 -10.66
N SER A 225 10.50 -7.83 -11.39
CA SER A 225 10.25 -8.90 -12.35
C SER A 225 10.15 -10.30 -11.73
N SER A 226 10.47 -10.48 -10.43
CA SER A 226 10.44 -11.81 -9.79
C SER A 226 10.10 -11.73 -8.29
N ALA A 227 9.41 -12.75 -7.77
CA ALA A 227 9.01 -12.77 -6.37
C ALA A 227 10.22 -12.76 -5.42
N GLU A 228 11.28 -13.52 -5.74
CA GLU A 228 12.52 -13.57 -4.93
C GLU A 228 13.18 -12.19 -4.81
N ARG A 229 13.20 -11.43 -5.92
CA ARG A 229 13.78 -10.08 -5.93
C ARG A 229 12.88 -9.07 -5.20
N THR A 230 11.56 -9.22 -5.31
CA THR A 230 10.62 -8.39 -4.55
C THR A 230 10.78 -8.61 -3.05
N GLU A 231 10.88 -9.86 -2.60
CA GLU A 231 11.06 -10.22 -1.19
C GLU A 231 12.39 -9.67 -0.64
N GLU A 232 13.49 -9.77 -1.40
CA GLU A 232 14.79 -9.19 -1.04
C GLU A 232 14.70 -7.68 -0.83
N LEU A 233 14.11 -6.96 -1.79
CA LEU A 233 13.94 -5.50 -1.68
C LEU A 233 13.05 -5.12 -0.49
N VAL A 234 11.96 -5.84 -0.24
CA VAL A 234 11.07 -5.58 0.90
C VAL A 234 11.81 -5.75 2.23
N GLN A 235 12.65 -6.77 2.38
CA GLN A 235 13.44 -6.96 3.60
C GLN A 235 14.44 -5.82 3.82
N ASP A 236 15.17 -5.42 2.78
CA ASP A 236 16.12 -4.30 2.84
C ASP A 236 15.42 -2.97 3.18
N ILE A 237 14.25 -2.73 2.57
CA ILE A 237 13.43 -1.55 2.85
C ILE A 237 12.89 -1.60 4.28
N ALA A 238 12.30 -2.70 4.72
CA ALA A 238 11.70 -2.85 6.05
C ALA A 238 12.70 -2.56 7.18
N GLY A 239 13.94 -3.06 7.06
CA GLY A 239 15.00 -2.82 8.05
C GLY A 239 15.51 -1.37 8.10
N SER A 240 15.18 -0.56 7.10
CA SER A 240 15.61 0.83 6.97
C SER A 240 14.56 1.86 7.40
N ILE A 241 13.33 1.41 7.70
CA ILE A 241 12.22 2.33 7.99
C ILE A 241 12.48 3.06 9.31
N GLY A 242 12.58 4.39 9.22
CA GLY A 242 12.78 5.31 10.35
C GLY A 242 11.67 6.32 10.44
#